data_AF-A0A842WEE8-F1
#
_entry.id   AF-A0A842WEE8-F1
#
_cell.length_a   1.000
_cell.length_b   1.000
_cell.length_c   1.000
_cell.angle_alpha   90.00
_cell.angle_beta   90.00
_cell.angle_gamma   90.00
#
_symmetry.space_group_name_H-M   'P 1'
#
loop_
_entity.id
_entity.type
_entity.pdbx_description
1 polymer ?
#
loop_
_entity_poly.entity_id
_entity_poly.type
_entity_poly.pdbx_seq_one_letter_code
_entity_poly.pdbx_strand_id
1 'polypeptide(L)'
;MKSFRDFVNGLKERGELKVIEPTLKKELEMAGVFNEFQPTPVMAHAEDSGVRCVSNIFATKERVAEYLGCGVGELGEKMVYAIKNPSAPAKAATGPVLEETLTSLEEIPVPLHTEKDGGPYICSGIVVAKDPEYGQNCSFHRMMVLDGERLVLRILPRHLGKFLERAGGELDVAVIVGTPVNVLLASAISSELGQNELEIANTLMPFETVELMNGIEIPADAEFAFLGKINANELEKEGPFVDLTNTYDIVRKQPVMRISKIYHRSSPVFHALLPGGMEHKVLMGMPREPTIFNKLKESGVECTGVNITPGGCSWLHAAVSIHKNSGEDGKRAI
;
A
#
# COMPACT_ATOMS: atom_id res chain seq x y z
N MET A 1 20.52 -5.19 1.31
CA MET A 1 19.09 -5.11 0.96
C MET A 1 18.51 -3.98 1.81
N LYS A 2 17.78 -3.03 1.22
CA LYS A 2 17.25 -1.87 1.95
C LYS A 2 15.85 -2.24 2.44
N SER A 3 15.65 -2.41 3.75
CA SER A 3 14.31 -2.63 4.30
C SER A 3 13.56 -1.32 4.51
N PHE A 4 12.23 -1.39 4.68
CA PHE A 4 11.42 -0.26 5.11
C PHE A 4 11.98 0.39 6.39
N ARG A 5 12.32 -0.44 7.38
CA ARG A 5 12.87 -0.02 8.66
C ARG A 5 14.22 0.69 8.52
N ASP A 6 15.11 0.14 7.71
CA ASP A 6 16.44 0.75 7.49
C ASP A 6 16.30 2.12 6.84
N PHE A 7 15.34 2.30 5.93
CA PHE A 7 15.07 3.59 5.34
C PHE A 7 14.53 4.60 6.35
N VAL A 8 13.57 4.21 7.19
CA VAL A 8 13.05 5.04 8.27
C VAL A 8 14.16 5.46 9.24
N ASN A 9 15.02 4.51 9.65
CA ASN A 9 16.15 4.79 10.53
C ASN A 9 17.17 5.72 9.86
N GLY A 10 17.46 5.54 8.58
CA GLY A 10 18.33 6.43 7.81
C GLY A 10 17.79 7.85 7.71
N LEU A 11 16.48 8.03 7.55
CA LEU A 11 15.83 9.36 7.60
C LEU A 11 16.04 10.02 8.98
N LYS A 12 15.94 9.24 10.06
CA LYS A 12 16.19 9.71 11.42
C LYS A 12 17.63 10.16 11.62
N GLU A 13 18.60 9.36 11.19
CA GLU A 13 20.04 9.65 11.31
C GLU A 13 20.44 10.91 10.55
N ARG A 14 19.79 11.19 9.42
CA ARG A 14 20.03 12.41 8.62
C ARG A 14 19.25 13.64 9.10
N GLY A 15 18.39 13.51 10.12
CA GLY A 15 17.54 14.60 10.61
C GLY A 15 16.38 14.95 9.68
N GLU A 16 16.01 14.04 8.77
CA GLU A 16 14.91 14.19 7.81
C GLU A 16 13.57 13.60 8.33
N LEU A 17 13.61 12.90 9.47
CA LEU A 17 12.44 12.37 10.16
C LEU A 17 12.05 13.27 11.33
N LYS A 18 10.87 13.89 11.26
CA LYS A 18 10.31 14.64 12.39
C LYS A 18 9.88 13.66 13.48
N VAL A 19 10.56 13.69 14.61
CA VAL A 19 10.17 12.92 15.80
C VAL A 19 9.25 13.76 16.68
N ILE A 20 8.12 13.18 17.06
CA ILE A 20 7.17 13.74 18.02
C ILE A 20 7.46 13.11 19.38
N GLU A 21 7.88 13.96 20.33
CA GLU A 21 8.28 13.54 21.68
C GLU A 21 7.11 13.03 22.54
N PRO A 22 5.96 13.72 22.63
CA PRO A 22 4.82 13.15 23.36
C PRO A 22 4.27 11.92 22.65
N THR A 23 3.78 10.96 23.43
CA THR A 23 2.94 9.89 22.89
C THR A 23 1.64 10.47 22.37
N LEU A 24 1.08 9.86 21.32
CA LEU A 24 -0.16 10.32 20.67
C LEU A 24 -1.26 9.27 20.81
N LYS A 25 -2.49 9.72 20.99
CA LYS A 25 -3.68 8.86 20.88
C LYS A 25 -3.89 8.43 19.44
N LYS A 26 -4.25 7.17 19.24
CA LYS A 26 -4.61 6.65 17.92
C LYS A 26 -5.94 7.25 17.43
N GLU A 27 -6.80 7.70 18.35
CA GLU A 27 -8.03 8.40 18.05
C GLU A 27 -7.77 9.86 17.70
N LEU A 28 -7.81 10.19 16.40
CA LEU A 28 -7.75 11.53 15.81
C LEU A 28 -6.41 12.27 15.97
N GLU A 29 -5.77 12.21 17.14
CA GLU A 29 -4.56 12.98 17.43
C GLU A 29 -3.40 12.57 16.53
N MET A 30 -3.12 11.27 16.42
CA MET A 30 -2.08 10.75 15.53
C MET A 30 -2.29 11.19 14.07
N ALA A 31 -3.53 11.11 13.57
CA ALA A 31 -3.86 11.52 12.22
C ALA A 31 -3.72 13.03 12.02
N GLY A 32 -4.15 13.85 12.99
CA GLY A 32 -4.01 15.29 12.98
C GLY A 32 -2.55 15.74 12.93
N VAL A 33 -1.71 15.17 13.80
CA VAL A 33 -0.26 15.44 13.82
C VAL A 33 0.39 15.02 12.50
N PHE A 34 0.10 13.82 12.01
CA PHE A 34 0.68 13.36 10.75
C PHE A 34 0.24 14.19 9.55
N ASN A 35 -0.97 14.74 9.57
CA ASN A 35 -1.47 15.62 8.53
C ASN A 35 -0.76 16.97 8.53
N GLU A 36 -0.54 17.56 9.71
CA GLU A 36 0.14 18.86 9.87
C GLU A 36 1.56 18.86 9.29
N PHE A 37 2.28 17.74 9.42
CA PHE A 37 3.67 17.64 8.96
C PHE A 37 3.83 17.27 7.49
N GLN A 38 2.76 17.05 6.71
CA GLN A 38 2.89 16.68 5.30
C GLN A 38 3.66 17.76 4.49
N PRO A 39 4.60 17.37 3.59
CA PRO A 39 4.98 16.00 3.20
C PRO A 39 6.19 15.44 3.99
N THR A 40 6.57 16.05 5.11
CA THR A 40 7.71 15.65 5.93
C THR A 40 7.46 14.29 6.59
N PRO A 41 8.40 13.32 6.50
CA PRO A 41 8.34 12.08 7.27
C PRO A 41 8.19 12.37 8.75
N VAL A 42 7.28 11.67 9.41
CA VAL A 42 6.98 11.88 10.83
C VAL A 42 6.92 10.55 11.56
N MET A 43 7.41 10.56 12.80
CA MET A 43 7.39 9.43 13.70
C MET A 43 6.87 9.86 15.07
N ALA A 44 5.96 9.07 15.64
CA ALA A 44 5.46 9.21 16.99
C ALA A 44 5.36 7.84 17.67
N HIS A 45 5.12 7.82 18.97
CA HIS A 45 4.77 6.59 19.70
C HIS A 45 3.29 6.66 20.08
N ALA A 46 2.59 5.53 19.98
CA ALA A 46 1.21 5.44 20.43
C ALA A 46 1.12 5.42 21.96
N GLU A 47 0.16 6.15 22.54
CA GLU A 47 -0.04 6.25 23.99
C GLU A 47 -0.41 4.91 24.65
N ASP A 48 -1.23 4.10 23.97
CA ASP A 48 -1.80 2.86 24.51
C ASP A 48 -0.82 1.68 24.49
N SER A 49 -0.06 1.54 23.42
CA SER A 49 0.78 0.38 23.12
C SER A 49 2.28 0.70 23.16
N GLY A 50 2.66 1.98 23.11
CA GLY A 50 4.06 2.40 22.94
C GLY A 50 4.65 2.05 21.57
N VAL A 51 3.88 1.46 20.66
CA VAL A 51 4.34 1.07 19.33
C VAL A 51 4.72 2.31 18.53
N ARG A 52 5.84 2.23 17.84
CA ARG A 52 6.34 3.30 16.97
C ARG A 52 5.47 3.39 15.73
N CYS A 53 4.93 4.56 15.45
CA CYS A 53 4.12 4.83 14.28
C CYS A 53 4.84 5.82 13.37
N VAL A 54 4.84 5.54 12.06
CA VAL A 54 5.42 6.42 11.06
C VAL A 54 4.42 6.72 9.96
N SER A 55 4.48 7.95 9.45
CA SER A 55 3.65 8.41 8.34
C SER A 55 4.45 9.33 7.44
N ASN A 56 3.90 9.62 6.27
CA ASN A 56 4.50 10.48 5.26
C ASN A 56 5.88 10.00 4.81
N ILE A 57 6.21 8.71 4.93
CA ILE A 57 7.52 8.18 4.54
C ILE A 57 7.71 8.30 3.03
N PHE A 58 6.67 8.01 2.25
CA PHE A 58 6.67 8.10 0.78
C PHE A 58 5.74 9.20 0.26
N ALA A 59 5.67 10.33 0.97
CA ALA A 59 4.81 11.47 0.61
C ALA A 59 5.29 12.30 -0.60
N THR A 60 6.45 12.00 -1.18
CA THR A 60 6.95 12.67 -2.39
C THR A 60 7.60 11.69 -3.36
N LYS A 61 7.62 12.03 -4.65
CA LYS A 61 8.27 11.19 -5.68
C LYS A 61 9.78 11.12 -5.47
N GLU A 62 10.39 12.19 -4.97
CA GLU A 62 11.82 12.25 -4.63
C GLU A 62 12.17 11.17 -3.62
N ARG A 63 11.31 10.97 -2.60
CA ARG A 63 11.57 9.98 -1.55
C ARG A 63 11.36 8.55 -2.02
N VAL A 64 10.40 8.33 -2.91
CA VAL A 64 10.24 7.06 -3.61
C VAL A 64 11.46 6.77 -4.49
N ALA A 65 11.93 7.75 -5.26
CA ALA A 65 13.11 7.62 -6.12
C ALA A 65 14.40 7.36 -5.32
N GLU A 66 14.58 8.06 -4.19
CA GLU A 66 15.67 7.83 -3.25
C GLU A 66 15.65 6.41 -2.68
N TYR A 67 14.47 5.90 -2.31
CA TYR A 67 14.35 4.51 -1.87
C TYR A 67 14.78 3.55 -2.98
N LEU A 68 14.30 3.76 -4.20
CA LEU A 68 14.57 2.90 -5.35
C LEU A 68 15.95 3.11 -5.99
N GLY A 69 16.75 4.05 -5.48
CA GLY A 69 18.09 4.36 -6.00
C GLY A 69 18.09 4.88 -7.43
N CYS A 70 17.10 5.70 -7.81
CA CYS A 70 17.01 6.32 -9.13
C CYS A 70 16.60 7.79 -9.04
N GLY A 71 16.62 8.51 -10.17
CA GLY A 71 16.04 9.85 -10.30
C GLY A 71 14.52 9.82 -10.45
N VAL A 72 13.85 10.93 -10.11
CA VAL A 72 12.38 11.07 -10.24
C VAL A 72 11.92 10.86 -11.69
N GLY A 73 12.68 11.35 -12.67
CA GLY A 73 12.38 11.18 -14.09
C GLY A 73 12.44 9.71 -14.57
N GLU A 74 13.17 8.85 -13.86
CA GLU A 74 13.37 7.44 -14.21
C GLU A 74 12.30 6.52 -13.61
N LEU A 75 11.52 7.01 -12.63
CA LEU A 75 10.48 6.22 -11.94
C LEU A 75 9.50 5.58 -12.91
N GLY A 76 9.05 6.34 -13.90
CA GLY A 76 8.10 5.88 -14.90
C GLY A 76 8.64 4.69 -15.70
N GLU A 77 9.82 4.88 -16.31
CA GLU A 77 10.47 3.84 -17.11
C GLU A 77 10.82 2.61 -16.27
N LYS A 78 11.29 2.81 -15.03
CA LYS A 78 11.62 1.72 -14.10
C LYS A 78 10.38 0.88 -13.75
N MET A 79 9.24 1.51 -13.49
CA MET A 79 7.97 0.80 -13.28
C MET A 79 7.51 0.04 -14.53
N VAL A 80 7.57 0.67 -15.71
CA VAL A 80 7.24 -0.01 -16.97
C VAL A 80 8.12 -1.23 -17.20
N TYR A 81 9.43 -1.08 -16.98
CA TYR A 81 10.39 -2.16 -17.14
C TYR A 81 10.07 -3.33 -16.21
N ALA A 82 9.76 -3.04 -14.93
CA ALA A 82 9.42 -4.05 -13.94
C ALA A 82 8.13 -4.82 -14.28
N ILE A 83 7.09 -4.13 -14.76
CA ILE A 83 5.84 -4.78 -15.21
C ILE A 83 6.10 -5.76 -16.38
N LYS A 84 7.00 -5.38 -17.30
CA LYS A 84 7.32 -6.19 -18.48
C LYS A 84 8.32 -7.32 -18.22
N ASN A 85 9.13 -7.20 -17.18
CA ASN A 85 10.21 -8.12 -16.86
C ASN A 85 10.14 -8.53 -15.38
N PRO A 86 9.02 -9.13 -14.90
CA PRO A 86 8.91 -9.58 -13.52
C PRO A 86 9.98 -10.65 -13.23
N SER A 87 10.50 -10.65 -12.00
CA SER A 87 11.53 -11.60 -11.57
C SER A 87 11.20 -12.15 -10.18
N ALA A 88 11.39 -13.46 -9.97
CA ALA A 88 11.10 -14.07 -8.68
C ALA A 88 12.03 -13.51 -7.57
N PRO A 89 11.49 -13.08 -6.42
CA PRO A 89 12.31 -12.73 -5.26
C PRO A 89 13.00 -13.97 -4.68
N ALA A 90 14.11 -13.73 -3.97
CA ALA A 90 14.79 -14.80 -3.26
C ALA A 90 13.92 -15.26 -2.08
N LYS A 91 13.87 -16.58 -1.83
CA LYS A 91 13.10 -17.15 -0.71
C LYS A 91 14.01 -17.37 0.48
N ALA A 92 13.67 -16.78 1.61
CA ALA A 92 14.31 -17.01 2.90
C ALA A 92 13.59 -18.10 3.69
N ALA A 93 14.33 -18.85 4.51
CA ALA A 93 13.75 -19.88 5.39
C ALA A 93 12.96 -19.29 6.57
N THR A 94 13.30 -18.07 6.98
CA THR A 94 12.62 -17.27 7.99
C THR A 94 12.86 -15.80 7.67
N GLY A 95 12.18 -14.89 8.37
CA GLY A 95 12.36 -13.45 8.18
C GLY A 95 12.06 -12.68 9.46
N PRO A 96 12.55 -11.42 9.57
CA PRO A 96 12.25 -10.56 10.70
C PRO A 96 10.76 -10.48 11.06
N VAL A 97 9.86 -10.50 10.07
CA VAL A 97 8.41 -10.45 10.31
C VAL A 97 7.89 -11.58 11.20
N LEU A 98 8.60 -12.71 11.26
CA LEU A 98 8.22 -13.90 12.03
C LEU A 98 8.88 -13.98 13.42
N GLU A 99 9.57 -12.92 13.87
CA GLU A 99 10.26 -12.89 15.16
C GLU A 99 9.30 -13.09 16.36
N GLU A 100 8.16 -12.41 16.34
CA GLU A 100 7.21 -12.34 17.45
C GLU A 100 5.76 -12.51 16.99
N THR A 101 4.84 -12.73 17.94
CA THR A 101 3.40 -12.90 17.64
C THR A 101 2.50 -12.14 18.61
N LEU A 102 1.41 -11.57 18.11
CA LEU A 102 0.33 -10.96 18.92
C LEU A 102 -0.95 -11.78 18.82
N THR A 103 -1.84 -11.57 19.79
CA THR A 103 -3.14 -12.27 19.85
C THR A 103 -4.31 -11.38 19.46
N SER A 104 -4.15 -10.05 19.51
CA SER A 104 -5.23 -9.11 19.24
C SER A 104 -4.76 -7.89 18.44
N LEU A 105 -5.62 -7.41 17.53
CA LEU A 105 -5.48 -6.12 16.86
C LEU A 105 -5.53 -4.94 17.83
N GLU A 106 -6.10 -5.10 19.03
CA GLU A 106 -6.16 -4.04 20.03
C GLU A 106 -4.76 -3.62 20.52
N GLU A 107 -3.77 -4.50 20.36
CA GLU A 107 -2.36 -4.25 20.68
C GLU A 107 -1.64 -3.43 19.58
N ILE A 108 -2.30 -3.19 18.44
CA ILE A 108 -1.76 -2.45 17.29
C ILE A 108 -2.39 -1.04 17.27
N PRO A 109 -1.59 0.03 17.13
CA PRO A 109 -2.09 1.41 17.17
C PRO A 109 -2.72 1.84 15.85
N VAL A 110 -3.79 1.16 15.43
CA VAL A 110 -4.52 1.50 14.20
C VAL A 110 -5.26 2.84 14.41
N PRO A 111 -4.99 3.88 13.61
CA PRO A 111 -5.60 5.19 13.82
C PRO A 111 -7.07 5.27 13.40
N LEU A 112 -7.85 6.07 14.15
CA LEU A 112 -9.08 6.67 13.66
C LEU A 112 -8.71 8.02 13.04
N HIS A 113 -8.92 8.19 11.73
CA HIS A 113 -8.37 9.34 11.01
C HIS A 113 -9.25 10.58 11.12
N THR A 114 -10.57 10.39 11.06
CA THR A 114 -11.54 11.48 11.15
C THR A 114 -12.70 11.13 12.08
N GLU A 115 -13.38 12.15 12.62
CA GLU A 115 -14.54 11.97 13.50
C GLU A 115 -15.73 11.25 12.83
N LYS A 116 -15.75 11.21 11.50
CA LYS A 116 -16.85 10.60 10.71
C LYS A 116 -16.49 9.22 10.18
N ASP A 117 -15.26 8.76 10.36
CA ASP A 117 -14.88 7.41 9.96
C ASP A 117 -15.70 6.38 10.77
N GLY A 118 -16.08 5.27 10.15
CA GLY A 118 -16.86 4.22 10.81
C GLY A 118 -16.13 3.51 11.95
N GLY A 119 -14.80 3.67 12.03
CA GLY A 119 -13.91 3.06 13.03
C GLY A 119 -12.44 3.30 12.66
N PRO A 120 -11.49 2.71 13.40
CA PRO A 120 -10.06 2.75 13.05
C PRO A 120 -9.78 2.02 11.73
N TYR A 121 -8.86 2.53 10.92
CA TYR A 121 -8.56 1.96 9.59
C TYR A 121 -7.08 1.65 9.39
N ILE A 122 -6.81 0.51 8.77
CA ILE A 122 -5.51 0.18 8.20
C ILE A 122 -5.53 0.59 6.72
N CYS A 123 -4.71 1.58 6.36
CA CYS A 123 -4.69 2.16 5.01
C CYS A 123 -3.42 1.85 4.21
N SER A 124 -2.34 1.47 4.88
CA SER A 124 -1.07 1.03 4.27
C SER A 124 -1.02 -0.48 4.00
N GLY A 125 -2.08 -1.21 4.38
CA GLY A 125 -2.10 -2.65 4.34
C GLY A 125 -2.26 -3.20 2.92
N ILE A 126 -1.44 -4.21 2.61
CA ILE A 126 -1.54 -4.98 1.37
C ILE A 126 -2.14 -6.34 1.70
N VAL A 127 -3.26 -6.67 1.05
CA VAL A 127 -3.84 -8.01 1.09
C VAL A 127 -3.10 -8.87 0.08
N VAL A 128 -2.55 -9.98 0.54
CA VAL A 128 -1.89 -11.01 -0.25
C VAL A 128 -2.79 -12.24 -0.26
N ALA A 129 -3.13 -12.73 -1.44
CA ALA A 129 -3.97 -13.90 -1.63
C ALA A 129 -3.43 -14.78 -2.76
N LYS A 130 -3.75 -16.08 -2.74
CA LYS A 130 -3.27 -17.02 -3.75
C LYS A 130 -4.44 -17.81 -4.34
N ASP A 131 -4.49 -17.85 -5.68
CA ASP A 131 -5.40 -18.70 -6.45
C ASP A 131 -4.64 -19.87 -7.06
N PRO A 132 -5.21 -21.09 -7.11
CA PRO A 132 -4.55 -22.26 -7.69
C PRO A 132 -4.19 -22.15 -9.18
N GLU A 133 -4.95 -21.35 -9.95
CA GLU A 133 -4.74 -21.15 -11.40
C GLU A 133 -3.93 -19.88 -11.67
N TYR A 134 -4.27 -18.79 -11.00
CA TYR A 134 -3.67 -17.47 -11.26
C TYR A 134 -2.47 -17.13 -10.36
N GLY A 135 -2.13 -17.97 -9.39
CA GLY A 135 -1.02 -17.69 -8.48
C GLY A 135 -1.34 -16.57 -7.49
N GLN A 136 -0.33 -15.81 -7.09
CA GLN A 136 -0.44 -14.82 -6.01
C GLN A 136 -0.84 -13.43 -6.51
N ASN A 137 -1.70 -12.74 -5.76
CA ASN A 137 -2.05 -11.34 -5.96
C ASN A 137 -1.76 -10.53 -4.69
N CYS A 138 -1.20 -9.32 -4.86
CA CYS A 138 -1.03 -8.32 -3.81
C CYS A 138 -1.79 -7.05 -4.19
N SER A 139 -2.62 -6.53 -3.29
CA SER A 139 -3.39 -5.32 -3.56
C SER A 139 -3.71 -4.50 -2.31
N PHE A 140 -3.79 -3.18 -2.47
CA PHE A 140 -4.25 -2.29 -1.40
C PHE A 140 -5.74 -2.47 -1.13
N HIS A 141 -6.08 -2.58 0.15
CA HIS A 141 -7.44 -2.51 0.62
C HIS A 141 -7.49 -1.69 1.91
N ARG A 142 -8.43 -0.75 2.01
CA ARG A 142 -8.77 -0.15 3.29
C ARG A 142 -9.52 -1.17 4.14
N MET A 143 -9.15 -1.26 5.41
CA MET A 143 -9.68 -2.27 6.33
C MET A 143 -10.06 -1.59 7.63
N MET A 144 -11.34 -1.62 7.98
CA MET A 144 -11.83 -1.09 9.24
C MET A 144 -11.69 -2.15 10.32
N VAL A 145 -11.14 -1.77 11.47
CA VAL A 145 -11.07 -2.64 12.65
C VAL A 145 -12.44 -2.72 13.28
N LEU A 146 -12.98 -3.94 13.41
CA LEU A 146 -14.24 -4.20 14.09
C LEU A 146 -14.02 -4.52 15.57
N ASP A 147 -13.02 -5.35 15.85
CA ASP A 147 -12.59 -5.78 17.18
C ASP A 147 -11.18 -6.39 17.12
N GLY A 148 -10.74 -7.03 18.20
CA GLY A 148 -9.41 -7.65 18.32
C GLY A 148 -9.07 -8.74 17.30
N GLU A 149 -10.03 -9.33 16.59
CA GLU A 149 -9.77 -10.43 15.65
C GLU A 149 -10.44 -10.23 14.27
N ARG A 150 -11.26 -9.19 14.09
CA ARG A 150 -12.02 -8.97 12.85
C ARG A 150 -11.71 -7.64 12.17
N LEU A 151 -11.54 -7.71 10.85
CA LEU A 151 -11.48 -6.58 9.94
C LEU A 151 -12.65 -6.65 8.95
N VAL A 152 -13.21 -5.52 8.55
CA VAL A 152 -14.08 -5.43 7.37
C VAL A 152 -13.37 -4.69 6.25
N LEU A 153 -13.34 -5.28 5.06
CA LEU A 153 -12.50 -4.82 3.94
C LEU A 153 -13.35 -4.33 2.77
N ARG A 154 -13.01 -3.18 2.21
CA ARG A 154 -13.62 -2.77 0.94
C ARG A 154 -13.05 -3.60 -0.21
N ILE A 155 -13.77 -4.63 -0.65
CA ILE A 155 -13.37 -5.50 -1.78
C ILE A 155 -14.11 -5.07 -3.04
N LEU A 156 -13.35 -4.69 -4.06
CA LEU A 156 -13.85 -4.37 -5.39
C LEU A 156 -13.83 -5.60 -6.31
N PRO A 157 -14.64 -5.65 -7.39
CA PRO A 157 -14.60 -6.72 -8.39
C PRO A 157 -13.32 -6.62 -9.25
N ARG A 158 -12.18 -6.87 -8.62
CA ARG A 158 -10.81 -6.89 -9.16
C ARG A 158 -10.19 -8.27 -8.84
N HIS A 159 -8.87 -8.41 -8.92
CA HIS A 159 -8.19 -9.71 -8.73
C HIS A 159 -8.57 -10.40 -7.41
N LEU A 160 -8.46 -9.71 -6.27
CA LEU A 160 -8.88 -10.27 -4.97
C LEU A 160 -10.36 -10.70 -4.96
N GLY A 161 -11.26 -9.87 -5.50
CA GLY A 161 -12.69 -10.22 -5.59
C GLY A 161 -12.93 -11.47 -6.44
N LYS A 162 -12.22 -11.60 -7.57
CA LYS A 162 -12.27 -12.78 -8.43
C LYS A 162 -11.69 -14.02 -7.72
N PHE A 163 -10.63 -13.87 -6.94
CA PHE A 163 -10.05 -14.97 -6.16
C PHE A 163 -11.02 -15.45 -5.06
N LEU A 164 -11.68 -14.52 -4.38
CA LEU A 164 -12.69 -14.83 -3.36
C LEU A 164 -13.89 -15.58 -3.95
N GLU A 165 -14.37 -15.16 -5.12
CA GLU A 165 -15.44 -15.84 -5.85
C GLU A 165 -15.02 -17.28 -6.23
N ARG A 166 -13.82 -17.44 -6.79
CA ARG A 166 -13.28 -18.74 -7.21
C ARG A 166 -13.03 -19.70 -6.05
N ALA A 167 -12.67 -19.16 -4.89
CA ALA A 167 -12.53 -19.94 -3.66
C ALA A 167 -13.88 -20.31 -3.01
N GLY A 168 -15.01 -20.00 -3.65
CA GLY A 168 -16.35 -20.33 -3.13
C GLY A 168 -16.81 -19.41 -2.00
N GLY A 169 -16.22 -18.22 -1.88
CA GLY A 169 -16.59 -17.22 -0.86
C GLY A 169 -15.79 -17.31 0.44
N GLU A 170 -14.83 -18.24 0.56
CA GLU A 170 -13.90 -18.30 1.69
C GLU A 170 -12.47 -18.35 1.18
N LEU A 171 -11.66 -17.33 1.49
CA LEU A 171 -10.31 -17.19 0.95
C LEU A 171 -9.30 -16.94 2.07
N ASP A 172 -8.30 -17.81 2.17
CA ASP A 172 -7.15 -17.58 3.04
C ASP A 172 -6.30 -16.44 2.47
N VAL A 173 -5.93 -15.51 3.34
CA VAL A 173 -5.17 -14.30 2.99
C VAL A 173 -4.13 -13.97 4.06
N ALA A 174 -3.16 -13.14 3.68
CA ALA A 174 -2.32 -12.43 4.61
C ALA A 174 -2.46 -10.92 4.39
N VAL A 175 -2.41 -10.12 5.46
CA VAL A 175 -2.33 -8.65 5.38
C VAL A 175 -0.96 -8.23 5.87
N ILE A 176 -0.19 -7.51 5.06
CA ILE A 176 1.12 -6.99 5.45
C ILE A 176 1.09 -5.48 5.65
N VAL A 177 1.81 -4.99 6.67
CA VAL A 177 1.93 -3.57 7.00
C VAL A 177 3.41 -3.24 7.26
N GLY A 178 3.86 -2.05 6.86
CA GLY A 178 5.25 -1.62 6.98
C GLY A 178 6.17 -2.43 6.09
N THR A 179 5.96 -2.33 4.77
CA THR A 179 6.65 -3.12 3.75
C THR A 179 7.46 -2.21 2.81
N PRO A 180 8.50 -2.72 2.11
CA PRO A 180 9.28 -1.95 1.15
C PRO A 180 8.44 -1.22 0.10
N VAL A 181 8.89 -0.03 -0.34
CA VAL A 181 8.11 0.81 -1.28
C VAL A 181 7.88 0.15 -2.63
N ASN A 182 8.80 -0.69 -3.10
CA ASN A 182 8.65 -1.45 -4.33
C ASN A 182 7.46 -2.42 -4.26
N VAL A 183 7.16 -2.98 -3.08
CA VAL A 183 5.98 -3.82 -2.84
C VAL A 183 4.71 -2.97 -2.81
N LEU A 184 4.75 -1.82 -2.13
CA LEU A 184 3.63 -0.86 -2.12
C LEU A 184 3.28 -0.41 -3.54
N LEU A 185 4.26 0.04 -4.32
CA LEU A 185 4.05 0.47 -5.70
C LEU A 185 3.53 -0.66 -6.59
N ALA A 186 4.14 -1.85 -6.52
CA ALA A 186 3.70 -2.99 -7.32
C ALA A 186 2.24 -3.37 -7.02
N SER A 187 1.84 -3.32 -5.74
CA SER A 187 0.47 -3.61 -5.29
C SER A 187 -0.55 -2.52 -5.68
N ALA A 188 -0.09 -1.32 -6.06
CA ALA A 188 -0.93 -0.24 -6.58
C ALA A 188 -1.05 -0.26 -8.12
N ILE A 189 -0.15 -0.96 -8.82
CA ILE A 189 -0.18 -1.09 -10.27
C ILE A 189 -1.37 -1.97 -10.67
N SER A 190 -2.06 -1.57 -11.74
CA SER A 190 -3.05 -2.45 -12.38
C SER A 190 -2.35 -3.40 -13.34
N SER A 191 -1.86 -4.52 -12.81
CA SER A 191 -1.27 -5.64 -13.53
C SER A 191 -2.33 -6.46 -14.27
N GLU A 192 -1.88 -7.36 -15.14
CA GLU A 192 -2.75 -8.39 -15.73
C GLU A 192 -3.06 -9.49 -14.70
N LEU A 193 -4.23 -10.13 -14.83
CA LEU A 193 -4.58 -11.25 -13.97
C LEU A 193 -3.58 -12.40 -14.17
N GLY A 194 -3.03 -12.90 -13.06
CA GLY A 194 -2.03 -13.97 -13.09
C GLY A 194 -0.59 -13.47 -13.02
N GLN A 195 -0.37 -12.15 -13.10
CA GLN A 195 0.93 -11.56 -12.86
C GLN A 195 1.13 -11.29 -11.37
N ASN A 196 2.21 -11.83 -10.79
CA ASN A 196 2.51 -11.69 -9.37
C ASN A 196 3.18 -10.33 -9.07
N GLU A 197 2.52 -9.48 -8.28
CA GLU A 197 3.05 -8.16 -7.94
C GLU A 197 4.36 -8.22 -7.14
N LEU A 198 4.65 -9.30 -6.39
CA LEU A 198 5.95 -9.44 -5.72
C LEU A 198 7.10 -9.62 -6.72
N GLU A 199 6.84 -10.20 -7.89
CA GLU A 199 7.87 -10.33 -8.92
C GLU A 199 8.15 -9.01 -9.63
N ILE A 200 7.11 -8.18 -9.82
CA ILE A 200 7.27 -6.79 -10.28
C ILE A 200 8.06 -5.98 -9.24
N ALA A 201 7.71 -6.11 -7.96
CA ALA A 201 8.40 -5.45 -6.87
C ALA A 201 9.89 -5.84 -6.81
N ASN A 202 10.22 -7.10 -7.07
CA ASN A 202 11.60 -7.57 -7.05
C ASN A 202 12.43 -7.01 -8.20
N THR A 203 11.84 -6.87 -9.39
CA THR A 203 12.50 -6.19 -10.52
C THR A 203 12.71 -4.69 -10.26
N LEU A 204 11.80 -4.02 -9.53
CA LEU A 204 12.00 -2.63 -9.09
C LEU A 204 13.19 -2.49 -8.14
N MET A 205 13.26 -3.37 -7.14
CA MET A 205 14.35 -3.46 -6.17
C MET A 205 14.34 -4.86 -5.55
N PRO A 206 15.46 -5.62 -5.61
CA PRO A 206 15.49 -6.98 -5.08
C PRO A 206 15.23 -7.05 -3.57
N PHE A 207 14.42 -8.02 -3.17
CA PHE A 207 14.10 -8.30 -1.76
C PHE A 207 13.92 -9.81 -1.53
N GLU A 208 13.80 -10.20 -0.26
CA GLU A 208 13.54 -11.59 0.14
C GLU A 208 12.10 -11.78 0.59
N THR A 209 11.52 -12.94 0.28
CA THR A 209 10.22 -13.38 0.77
C THR A 209 10.36 -14.50 1.80
N VAL A 210 9.34 -14.65 2.64
CA VAL A 210 9.12 -15.82 3.49
C VAL A 210 7.75 -16.40 3.21
N GLU A 211 7.64 -17.72 3.22
CA GLU A 211 6.38 -18.43 3.04
C GLU A 211 5.69 -18.64 4.40
N LEU A 212 4.42 -18.23 4.50
CA LEU A 212 3.58 -18.46 5.67
C LEU A 212 2.99 -19.88 5.64
N MET A 213 2.45 -20.33 6.77
CA MET A 213 1.88 -21.68 6.92
C MET A 213 0.72 -22.01 5.94
N ASN A 214 0.08 -21.01 5.33
CA ASN A 214 -0.96 -21.18 4.32
C ASN A 214 -0.42 -21.13 2.87
N GLY A 215 0.91 -21.15 2.69
CA GLY A 215 1.56 -21.15 1.37
C GLY A 215 1.58 -19.78 0.66
N ILE A 216 1.21 -18.71 1.38
CA ILE A 216 1.30 -17.33 0.91
C ILE A 216 2.72 -16.81 1.15
N GLU A 217 3.32 -16.20 0.14
CA GLU A 217 4.64 -15.58 0.24
C GLU A 217 4.49 -14.09 0.55
N ILE A 218 5.20 -13.61 1.56
CA ILE A 218 5.22 -12.19 1.95
C ILE A 218 6.67 -11.68 2.01
N PRO A 219 6.90 -10.35 1.92
CA PRO A 219 8.22 -9.78 2.20
C PRO A 219 8.72 -10.18 3.60
N ALA A 220 9.92 -10.74 3.67
CA ALA A 220 10.50 -11.25 4.91
C ALA A 220 10.74 -10.14 5.95
N ASP A 221 10.91 -8.90 5.49
CA ASP A 221 11.24 -7.72 6.28
C ASP A 221 10.03 -6.82 6.59
N ALA A 222 8.81 -7.25 6.27
CA ALA A 222 7.59 -6.55 6.66
C ALA A 222 7.51 -6.35 8.19
N GLU A 223 6.89 -5.27 8.64
CA GLU A 223 6.76 -4.98 10.09
C GLU A 223 5.71 -5.85 10.76
N PHE A 224 4.59 -6.10 10.07
CA PHE A 224 3.49 -6.95 10.53
C PHE A 224 2.96 -7.84 9.39
N ALA A 225 2.47 -9.03 9.76
CA ALA A 225 1.69 -9.91 8.90
C ALA A 225 0.49 -10.52 9.65
N PHE A 226 -0.73 -10.23 9.19
CA PHE A 226 -1.96 -10.79 9.76
C PHE A 226 -2.43 -11.94 8.90
N LEU A 227 -2.37 -13.15 9.44
CA LEU A 227 -2.88 -14.34 8.79
C LEU A 227 -4.37 -14.47 9.10
N GLY A 228 -5.18 -14.76 8.09
CA GLY A 228 -6.61 -14.92 8.31
C GLY A 228 -7.37 -15.40 7.09
N LYS A 229 -8.69 -15.36 7.20
CA LYS A 229 -9.61 -15.80 6.14
C LYS A 229 -10.69 -14.77 5.93
N ILE A 230 -10.92 -14.40 4.67
CA ILE A 230 -12.05 -13.59 4.24
C ILE A 230 -13.26 -14.50 4.04
N ASN A 231 -14.42 -14.11 4.57
CA ASN A 231 -15.69 -14.79 4.35
C ASN A 231 -16.70 -13.86 3.66
N ALA A 232 -17.07 -14.17 2.42
CA ALA A 232 -18.00 -13.40 1.61
C ALA A 232 -19.45 -13.46 2.13
N ASN A 233 -19.79 -14.45 2.96
CA ASN A 233 -21.09 -14.60 3.58
C ASN A 233 -21.19 -13.87 4.93
N GLU A 234 -20.06 -13.56 5.56
CA GLU A 234 -20.00 -12.71 6.75
C GLU A 234 -19.81 -11.25 6.33
N LEU A 235 -20.91 -10.48 6.37
CA LEU A 235 -20.92 -9.10 5.93
C LEU A 235 -21.18 -8.13 7.08
N GLU A 236 -20.31 -7.14 7.22
CA GLU A 236 -20.45 -6.05 8.20
C GLU A 236 -20.50 -4.68 7.50
N LYS A 237 -20.96 -3.66 8.24
CA LYS A 237 -20.96 -2.28 7.74
C LYS A 237 -19.51 -1.77 7.67
N GLU A 238 -19.11 -1.30 6.49
CA GLU A 238 -17.85 -0.61 6.24
C GLU A 238 -18.15 0.83 5.86
N GLY A 239 -17.44 1.78 6.47
CA GLY A 239 -17.62 3.21 6.28
C GLY A 239 -18.54 3.88 7.32
N PRO A 240 -18.71 5.22 7.26
CA PRO A 240 -18.15 6.12 6.25
C PRO A 240 -16.63 6.16 6.33
N PHE A 241 -15.98 6.57 5.24
CA PHE A 241 -14.51 6.68 5.22
C PHE A 241 -14.06 7.76 4.24
N VAL A 242 -13.07 8.56 4.62
CA VAL A 242 -12.49 9.56 3.72
C VAL A 242 -11.69 8.89 2.60
N ASP A 243 -12.10 9.11 1.36
CA ASP A 243 -11.44 8.53 0.19
C ASP A 243 -10.28 9.40 -0.31
N LEU A 244 -9.51 8.91 -1.30
CA LEU A 244 -8.42 9.62 -1.97
C LEU A 244 -8.81 11.02 -2.47
N THR A 245 -10.07 11.22 -2.83
CA THR A 245 -10.65 12.51 -3.26
C THR A 245 -10.94 13.47 -2.12
N ASN A 246 -10.63 13.10 -0.88
CA ASN A 246 -10.98 13.81 0.36
C ASN A 246 -12.50 13.97 0.57
N THR A 247 -13.30 13.08 -0.02
CA THR A 247 -14.74 13.01 0.19
C THR A 247 -15.10 11.73 0.93
N TYR A 248 -16.18 11.75 1.70
CA TYR A 248 -16.64 10.54 2.38
C TYR A 248 -17.29 9.58 1.40
N ASP A 249 -16.79 8.36 1.39
CA ASP A 249 -17.48 7.23 0.78
C ASP A 249 -18.63 6.76 1.68
N ILE A 250 -19.67 6.21 1.04
CA ILE A 250 -20.89 5.76 1.73
C ILE A 250 -20.67 4.44 2.46
N VAL A 251 -21.52 4.20 3.47
CA VAL A 251 -21.56 2.92 4.19
C VAL A 251 -22.05 1.81 3.28
N ARG A 252 -21.34 0.68 3.23
CA ARG A 252 -21.76 -0.53 2.49
C ARG A 252 -21.58 -1.77 3.36
N LYS A 253 -22.30 -2.83 3.01
CA LYS A 253 -22.00 -4.17 3.54
C LYS A 253 -20.80 -4.75 2.80
N GLN A 254 -19.79 -5.21 3.52
CA GLN A 254 -18.54 -5.73 2.95
C GLN A 254 -18.08 -7.00 3.70
N PRO A 255 -17.30 -7.87 3.05
CA PRO A 255 -16.77 -9.09 3.66
C PRO A 255 -15.88 -8.83 4.87
N VAL A 256 -15.99 -9.73 5.85
CA VAL A 256 -15.15 -9.77 7.04
C VAL A 256 -13.96 -10.69 6.82
N MET A 257 -12.78 -10.25 7.27
CA MET A 257 -11.62 -11.11 7.50
C MET A 257 -11.54 -11.42 8.99
N ARG A 258 -11.44 -12.72 9.31
CA ARG A 258 -11.10 -13.19 10.66
C ARG A 258 -9.63 -13.52 10.73
N ILE A 259 -8.92 -12.87 11.64
CA ILE A 259 -7.50 -13.06 11.87
C ILE A 259 -7.32 -14.28 12.77
N SER A 260 -6.44 -15.19 12.36
CA SER A 260 -6.05 -16.37 13.13
C SER A 260 -4.73 -16.17 13.86
N LYS A 261 -3.83 -15.34 13.32
CA LYS A 261 -2.53 -15.06 13.91
C LYS A 261 -1.94 -13.75 13.39
N ILE A 262 -1.26 -13.02 14.28
CA ILE A 262 -0.49 -11.83 13.93
C ILE A 262 0.98 -12.15 14.16
N TYR A 263 1.79 -11.99 13.13
CA TYR A 263 3.25 -12.00 13.22
C TYR A 263 3.76 -10.57 13.14
N HIS A 264 4.85 -10.28 13.83
CA HIS A 264 5.53 -9.00 13.72
C HIS A 264 7.01 -9.10 14.05
N ARG A 265 7.75 -8.07 13.62
CA ARG A 265 9.13 -7.85 14.04
C ARG A 265 9.21 -7.46 15.51
N SER A 266 10.34 -7.74 16.14
CA SER A 266 10.69 -7.16 17.43
C SER A 266 10.70 -5.63 17.34
N SER A 267 10.06 -4.97 18.33
CA SER A 267 9.87 -3.51 18.36
C SER A 267 9.32 -2.96 17.04
N PRO A 268 8.09 -3.36 16.65
CA PRO A 268 7.59 -3.12 15.32
C PRO A 268 7.29 -1.64 15.07
N VAL A 269 7.24 -1.28 13.80
CA VAL A 269 6.91 0.06 13.31
C VAL A 269 5.62 -0.01 12.51
N PHE A 270 4.57 0.64 13.00
CA PHE A 270 3.30 0.72 12.28
C PHE A 270 3.35 1.84 11.22
N HIS A 271 3.12 1.48 9.95
CA HIS A 271 3.05 2.44 8.84
C HIS A 271 1.65 3.05 8.77
N ALA A 272 1.45 4.18 9.43
CA ALA A 272 0.18 4.90 9.53
C ALA A 272 -0.05 5.82 8.32
N LEU A 273 -0.26 5.24 7.14
CA LEU A 273 -0.57 6.00 5.92
C LEU A 273 -1.91 6.75 6.08
N LEU A 274 -1.92 8.05 5.83
CA LEU A 274 -3.13 8.87 5.92
C LEU A 274 -4.00 8.76 4.66
N PRO A 275 -5.28 8.41 4.77
CA PRO A 275 -6.20 8.44 3.63
C PRO A 275 -6.35 9.88 3.11
N GLY A 276 -6.42 10.05 1.78
CA GLY A 276 -6.42 11.37 1.15
C GLY A 276 -5.11 12.18 1.26
N GLY A 277 -4.15 11.74 2.08
CA GLY A 277 -2.86 12.40 2.29
C GLY A 277 -1.91 12.31 1.09
N MET A 278 -0.83 13.08 1.12
CA MET A 278 0.18 13.12 0.06
C MET A 278 0.83 11.75 -0.19
N GLU A 279 1.10 10.96 0.85
CA GLU A 279 1.64 9.60 0.70
C GLU A 279 0.68 8.65 -0.02
N HIS A 280 -0.61 8.69 0.32
CA HIS A 280 -1.64 7.93 -0.42
C HIS A 280 -1.66 8.34 -1.91
N LYS A 281 -1.65 9.65 -2.17
CA LYS A 281 -1.65 10.21 -3.54
C LYS A 281 -0.41 9.82 -4.35
N VAL A 282 0.77 9.82 -3.73
CA VAL A 282 2.01 9.39 -4.39
C VAL A 282 1.97 7.89 -4.64
N LEU A 283 1.66 7.07 -3.63
CA LEU A 283 1.73 5.61 -3.76
C LEU A 283 0.69 5.02 -4.70
N MET A 284 -0.52 5.59 -4.76
CA MET A 284 -1.62 5.01 -5.55
C MET A 284 -1.96 5.83 -6.80
N GLY A 285 -1.66 7.13 -6.83
CA GLY A 285 -1.86 8.00 -7.98
C GLY A 285 -0.71 7.95 -8.99
N MET A 286 0.54 8.06 -8.52
CA MET A 286 1.73 8.06 -9.40
C MET A 286 1.83 6.81 -10.29
N PRO A 287 1.54 5.58 -9.81
CA PRO A 287 1.62 4.38 -10.67
C PRO A 287 0.66 4.37 -11.87
N ARG A 288 -0.26 5.34 -11.99
CA ARG A 288 -1.07 5.53 -13.20
C ARG A 288 -0.32 6.22 -14.33
N GLU A 289 0.67 7.07 -14.02
CA GLU A 289 1.46 7.80 -15.02
C GLU A 289 2.17 6.87 -16.03
N PRO A 290 2.86 5.79 -15.60
CA PRO A 290 3.51 4.86 -16.52
C PRO A 290 2.53 4.10 -17.43
N THR A 291 1.34 3.76 -16.91
CA THR A 291 0.29 3.09 -17.70
C THR A 291 -0.22 4.01 -18.81
N ILE A 292 -0.51 5.27 -18.50
CA ILE A 292 -0.93 6.28 -19.49
C ILE A 292 0.18 6.50 -20.51
N PHE A 293 1.42 6.68 -20.05
CA PHE A 293 2.58 6.89 -20.92
C PHE A 293 2.73 5.76 -21.95
N ASN A 294 2.66 4.50 -21.51
CA ASN A 294 2.72 3.34 -22.40
C ASN A 294 1.56 3.29 -23.38
N LYS A 295 0.33 3.57 -22.94
CA LYS A 295 -0.84 3.52 -23.81
C LYS A 295 -0.76 4.55 -24.94
N LEU A 296 -0.23 5.73 -24.64
CA LEU A 296 0.04 6.77 -25.64
C LEU A 296 1.10 6.31 -26.64
N LYS A 297 2.20 5.71 -26.17
CA LYS A 297 3.24 5.15 -27.03
C LYS A 297 2.71 4.05 -27.95
N GLU A 298 1.86 3.15 -27.43
CA GLU A 298 1.18 2.11 -28.22
C GLU A 298 0.24 2.70 -29.28
N SER A 299 -0.37 3.85 -29.01
CA SER A 299 -1.24 4.56 -29.96
C SER A 299 -0.47 5.35 -31.04
N GLY A 300 0.87 5.29 -31.01
CA GLY A 300 1.75 6.01 -31.92
C GLY A 300 1.91 7.50 -31.59
N VAL A 301 1.55 7.93 -30.38
CA VAL A 301 1.79 9.28 -29.89
C VAL A 301 3.15 9.32 -29.19
N GLU A 302 4.00 10.26 -29.60
CA GLU A 302 5.31 10.49 -28.98
C GLU A 302 5.14 11.26 -27.66
N CYS A 303 4.75 10.52 -26.61
CA CYS A 303 4.61 11.05 -25.26
C CYS A 303 5.99 11.32 -24.63
N THR A 304 6.16 12.51 -24.05
CA THR A 304 7.38 12.94 -23.36
C THR A 304 7.21 13.02 -21.85
N GLY A 305 5.98 12.94 -21.36
CA GLY A 305 5.70 13.02 -19.93
C GLY A 305 4.22 12.89 -19.61
N VAL A 306 3.94 12.30 -18.46
CA VAL A 306 2.61 12.23 -17.87
C VAL A 306 2.71 12.67 -16.42
N ASN A 307 1.79 13.51 -15.99
CA ASN A 307 1.64 13.92 -14.60
C ASN A 307 0.19 13.73 -14.16
N ILE A 308 -0.02 12.90 -13.15
CA ILE A 308 -1.29 12.87 -12.44
C ILE A 308 -1.30 14.03 -11.44
N THR A 309 -2.13 15.03 -11.73
CA THR A 309 -2.01 16.33 -11.07
C THR A 309 -2.59 16.32 -9.64
N PRO A 310 -1.94 16.99 -8.67
CA PRO A 310 -2.48 17.14 -7.31
C PRO A 310 -3.86 17.81 -7.28
N GLY A 311 -4.13 18.76 -8.17
CA GLY A 311 -5.41 19.47 -8.24
C GLY A 311 -6.60 18.57 -8.61
N GLY A 312 -6.37 17.49 -9.35
CA GLY A 312 -7.37 16.43 -9.60
C GLY A 312 -7.36 15.34 -8.53
N CYS A 313 -7.00 15.67 -7.29
CA CYS A 313 -6.83 14.73 -6.17
C CYS A 313 -5.84 13.59 -6.45
N SER A 314 -4.87 13.82 -7.34
CA SER A 314 -3.94 12.80 -7.84
C SER A 314 -4.64 11.54 -8.38
N TRP A 315 -5.80 11.73 -9.01
CA TRP A 315 -6.58 10.63 -9.61
C TRP A 315 -7.37 11.06 -10.85
N LEU A 316 -8.06 12.19 -10.78
CA LEU A 316 -9.08 12.60 -11.76
C LEU A 316 -8.51 13.35 -12.96
N HIS A 317 -7.34 13.99 -12.84
CA HIS A 317 -6.75 14.81 -13.88
C HIS A 317 -5.34 14.33 -14.24
N ALA A 318 -5.12 14.04 -15.51
CA ALA A 318 -3.82 13.78 -16.10
C ALA A 318 -3.41 14.94 -17.01
N ALA A 319 -2.17 15.41 -16.88
CA ALA A 319 -1.52 16.30 -17.82
C ALA A 319 -0.50 15.48 -18.63
N VAL A 320 -0.55 15.60 -19.95
CA VAL A 320 0.32 14.85 -20.88
C VAL A 320 1.09 15.83 -21.74
N SER A 321 2.40 15.65 -21.84
CA SER A 321 3.25 16.35 -22.80
C SER A 321 3.60 15.42 -23.96
N ILE A 322 3.52 15.94 -25.19
CA ILE A 322 3.79 15.17 -26.41
C ILE A 322 4.70 15.97 -27.35
N HIS A 323 5.51 15.27 -28.14
CA HIS A 323 6.06 15.82 -29.37
C HIS A 323 5.00 15.69 -30.47
N LYS A 324 4.50 16.84 -30.95
CA LYS A 324 3.45 16.89 -31.96
C LYS A 324 4.03 16.67 -33.35
N ASN A 325 3.74 15.52 -33.95
CA ASN A 325 4.16 15.14 -35.30
C ASN A 325 3.01 15.33 -36.32
N SER A 326 1.76 15.26 -35.88
CA SER A 326 0.57 15.46 -36.71
C SER A 326 -0.49 16.36 -36.05
N GLY A 327 -1.44 16.86 -36.84
CA GLY A 327 -2.58 17.63 -36.34
C GLY A 327 -3.50 16.82 -35.41
N GLU A 328 -3.50 15.49 -35.53
CA GLU A 328 -4.41 14.60 -34.80
C GLU A 328 -3.83 14.06 -33.50
N ASP A 329 -2.52 14.20 -33.25
CA ASP A 329 -1.85 13.61 -32.07
C ASP A 329 -2.45 14.09 -30.75
N GLY A 330 -2.85 15.36 -30.68
CA GLY A 330 -3.52 15.91 -29.49
C GLY A 330 -4.86 15.25 -29.22
N LYS A 331 -5.63 14.90 -30.26
CA LYS A 331 -6.90 14.17 -30.08
C LYS A 331 -6.67 12.70 -29.79
N ARG A 332 -5.62 12.08 -30.35
CA ARG A 332 -5.25 10.68 -30.03
C ARG A 332 -4.75 10.53 -28.60
N ALA A 333 -4.17 11.59 -28.03
CA ALA A 333 -3.68 11.58 -26.67
C ALA A 333 -4.78 11.71 -25.60
N ILE A 334 -5.97 12.18 -25.98
CA ILE A 334 -7.16 12.30 -25.13
C ILE A 334 -7.98 11.02 -25.24
#